data_AF-A0A445LYY1-F1
#
_entry.id   AF-A0A445LYY1-F1
#
_cell.length_a   1.000
_cell.length_b   1.000
_cell.length_c   1.000
_cell.angle_alpha   90.00
_cell.angle_beta   90.00
_cell.angle_gamma   90.00
#
_symmetry.space_group_name_H-M   'P 1'
#
loop_
_entity.id
_entity.type
_entity.pdbx_description
1 polymer ?
#
loop_
_entity_poly.entity_id
_entity_poly.type
_entity_poly.pdbx_seq_one_letter_code
_entity_poly.pdbx_strand_id
1 'polypeptide(L)'
;MDDLQCETPSKESRVSENLNKIKDKITQIINNGYVYEVNGNVFYVDDKCPNYGMLSRQRLAHNTAGERVVAGSRKCHPTDFALWKAAKLGEPSKDNPWDLGGPGWHMECSLEGLVSP
;
A
#
# COMPACT_ATOMS: atom_id res chain seq x y z
N MET A 1 -13.56 -16.57 -17.35
CA MET A 1 -13.31 -15.57 -18.41
C MET A 1 -13.48 -16.21 -19.77
N ASP A 2 -12.95 -17.42 -19.95
CA ASP A 2 -13.06 -18.21 -21.18
C ASP A 2 -14.52 -18.47 -21.60
N ASP A 3 -15.40 -18.82 -20.66
CA ASP A 3 -16.83 -19.00 -20.93
C ASP A 3 -17.55 -17.71 -21.37
N LEU A 4 -16.96 -16.55 -21.07
CA LEU A 4 -17.44 -15.22 -21.50
C LEU A 4 -16.73 -14.72 -22.77
N GLN A 5 -15.85 -15.52 -23.38
CA GLN A 5 -15.05 -15.16 -24.55
C GLN A 5 -14.21 -13.88 -24.35
N CYS A 6 -13.80 -13.59 -23.12
CA CYS A 6 -12.89 -12.48 -22.86
C CYS A 6 -11.48 -12.81 -23.36
N GLU A 7 -10.83 -11.85 -24.00
CA GLU A 7 -9.43 -11.98 -24.36
C GLU A 7 -8.55 -12.06 -23.10
N THR A 8 -7.52 -12.90 -23.17
CA THR A 8 -6.55 -13.02 -22.09
C THR A 8 -5.70 -11.75 -22.00
N PRO A 9 -5.48 -11.19 -20.80
CA PRO A 9 -4.59 -10.06 -20.64
C PRO A 9 -3.18 -10.42 -21.10
N SER A 10 -2.49 -9.45 -21.73
CA SER A 10 -1.13 -9.66 -22.25
C SER A 10 -0.10 -9.96 -21.16
N LYS A 11 -0.42 -9.64 -19.90
CA LYS A 11 0.43 -9.90 -18.74
C LYS A 11 -0.44 -10.14 -17.51
N GLU A 12 -0.19 -11.26 -16.83
CA GLU A 12 -0.78 -11.59 -15.53
C GLU A 12 0.35 -11.71 -14.52
N SER A 13 0.58 -10.65 -13.73
CA SER A 13 1.62 -10.65 -12.70
C SER A 13 1.02 -11.01 -11.35
N ARG A 14 1.59 -12.02 -10.69
CA ARG A 14 1.17 -12.40 -9.34
C ARG A 14 1.92 -11.55 -8.32
N VAL A 15 1.22 -11.16 -7.25
CA VAL A 15 1.82 -10.40 -6.13
C VAL A 15 2.97 -11.19 -5.50
N SER A 16 2.81 -12.51 -5.35
CA SER A 16 3.83 -13.42 -4.81
C SER A 16 5.13 -13.40 -5.60
N GLU A 17 5.08 -13.18 -6.92
CA GLU A 17 6.26 -13.15 -7.80
C GLU A 17 6.99 -11.80 -7.75
N ASN A 18 6.32 -10.75 -7.28
CA ASN A 18 6.84 -9.39 -7.26
C ASN A 18 7.12 -8.86 -5.85
N LEU A 19 7.05 -9.71 -4.81
CA LEU A 19 7.26 -9.32 -3.42
C LEU A 19 8.58 -8.54 -3.20
N ASN A 20 9.68 -8.96 -3.83
CA ASN A 20 10.97 -8.26 -3.69
C ASN A 20 10.90 -6.83 -4.25
N LYS A 21 10.32 -6.65 -5.45
CA LYS A 21 10.14 -5.33 -6.05
C LYS A 21 9.21 -4.45 -5.22
N ILE A 22 8.19 -5.05 -4.61
CA ILE A 22 7.30 -4.32 -3.68
C ILE A 22 8.09 -3.86 -2.45
N LYS A 23 8.90 -4.72 -1.83
CA LYS A 23 9.77 -4.35 -0.70
C LYS A 23 10.74 -3.22 -1.09
N ASP A 24 11.36 -3.29 -2.26
CA ASP A 24 12.25 -2.24 -2.77
C ASP A 24 11.49 -0.92 -2.95
N LYS A 25 10.29 -0.96 -3.51
CA LYS A 25 9.47 0.24 -3.71
C LYS A 25 9.04 0.85 -2.39
N ILE A 26 8.59 0.05 -1.43
CA ILE A 26 8.23 0.57 -0.10
C ILE A 26 9.47 1.17 0.57
N THR A 27 10.65 0.55 0.44
CA THR A 27 11.92 1.10 0.93
C THR A 27 12.25 2.46 0.32
N GLN A 28 12.03 2.65 -0.99
CA GLN A 28 12.17 3.96 -1.64
C GLN A 28 11.20 5.00 -1.05
N ILE A 29 9.94 4.63 -0.85
CA ILE A 29 8.93 5.53 -0.29
C ILE A 29 9.27 5.88 1.19
N ILE A 30 9.82 4.92 1.94
CA ILE A 30 10.37 5.14 3.28
C ILE A 30 11.49 6.19 3.24
N ASN A 31 12.48 6.00 2.37
CA ASN A 31 13.61 6.94 2.22
C ASN A 31 13.16 8.34 1.82
N ASN A 32 12.05 8.46 1.09
CA ASN A 32 11.48 9.74 0.70
C ASN A 32 10.72 10.46 1.84
N GLY A 33 10.53 9.83 3.01
CA GLY A 33 9.96 10.46 4.19
C GLY A 33 8.44 10.65 4.17
N TYR A 34 7.73 9.95 3.29
CA TYR A 34 6.26 10.00 3.15
C TYR A 34 5.54 8.94 3.99
N VAL A 35 6.22 8.31 4.95
CA VAL A 35 5.68 7.18 5.71
C VAL A 35 5.94 7.33 7.19
N TYR A 36 5.23 6.52 7.97
CA TYR A 36 5.51 6.29 9.38
C TYR A 36 5.25 4.82 9.74
N GLU A 37 5.95 4.33 10.77
CA GLU A 37 5.81 2.96 11.26
C GLU A 37 5.03 2.92 12.57
N VAL A 38 4.09 1.97 12.69
CA VAL A 38 3.36 1.69 13.93
C VAL A 38 3.24 0.19 14.14
N ASN A 39 3.90 -0.33 15.17
CA ASN A 39 3.88 -1.76 15.53
C ASN A 39 4.23 -2.68 14.33
N GLY A 40 5.29 -2.37 13.59
CA GLY A 40 5.71 -3.12 12.38
C GLY A 40 4.87 -2.86 11.12
N ASN A 41 3.83 -2.03 11.20
CA ASN A 41 3.04 -1.64 10.02
C ASN A 41 3.58 -0.34 9.45
N VAL A 42 3.73 -0.27 8.14
CA VAL A 42 4.17 0.93 7.43
C VAL A 42 2.95 1.59 6.79
N PHE A 43 2.72 2.86 7.10
CA PHE A 43 1.62 3.66 6.57
C PHE A 43 2.16 4.81 5.73
N TYR A 44 1.45 5.14 4.65
CA TYR A 44 1.72 6.32 3.82
C TYR A 44 0.94 7.52 4.35
N VAL A 45 1.62 8.65 4.48
CA VAL A 45 1.03 9.95 4.85
C VAL A 45 0.56 10.63 3.57
N ASP A 46 -0.75 10.57 3.32
CA ASP A 46 -1.34 11.14 2.11
C ASP A 46 -1.26 12.67 2.07
N ASP A 47 -1.36 13.33 3.23
CA ASP A 47 -1.26 14.78 3.38
C ASP A 47 0.10 15.34 2.95
N LYS A 48 1.17 14.54 3.03
CA LYS A 48 2.48 14.94 2.52
C LYS A 48 2.53 14.97 1.00
N CYS A 49 1.59 14.34 0.29
CA CYS A 49 1.54 14.33 -1.16
C CYS A 49 0.64 15.46 -1.67
N PRO A 50 1.21 16.57 -2.18
CA PRO A 50 0.44 17.78 -2.54
C PRO A 50 -0.58 17.55 -3.66
N ASN A 51 -0.37 16.49 -4.47
CA ASN A 51 -1.24 16.13 -5.60
C ASN A 51 -2.18 14.96 -5.28
N TYR A 52 -2.29 14.53 -4.02
CA TYR A 52 -3.19 13.46 -3.64
C TYR A 52 -4.65 13.84 -3.94
N GLY A 53 -5.40 12.94 -4.58
CA GLY A 53 -6.77 13.20 -5.03
C GLY A 53 -6.89 13.81 -6.44
N MET A 54 -5.78 14.02 -7.16
CA MET A 54 -5.82 14.53 -8.54
C MET A 54 -6.63 13.64 -9.50
N LEU A 55 -6.51 12.32 -9.37
CA LEU A 55 -7.24 11.36 -10.23
C LEU A 55 -8.73 11.31 -9.90
N SER A 56 -9.10 11.37 -8.62
CA SER A 56 -10.51 11.38 -8.18
C SER A 56 -11.17 12.76 -8.29
N ARG A 57 -10.38 13.82 -8.55
CA ARG A 57 -10.79 15.23 -8.49
C ARG A 57 -11.40 15.64 -7.14
N GLN A 58 -11.07 14.91 -6.08
CA GLN A 58 -11.53 15.20 -4.72
C GLN A 58 -10.37 15.73 -3.90
N ARG A 59 -10.58 16.85 -3.21
CA ARG A 59 -9.60 17.35 -2.24
C ARG A 59 -9.66 16.50 -0.98
N LEU A 60 -8.51 16.25 -0.36
CA LEU A 60 -8.38 15.59 0.96
C LEU A 60 -9.36 16.17 2.00
N ALA A 61 -9.51 17.51 2.03
CA ALA A 61 -10.42 18.21 2.93
C ALA A 61 -11.92 17.86 2.75
N HIS A 62 -12.33 17.33 1.60
CA HIS A 62 -13.70 16.86 1.35
C HIS A 62 -13.84 15.34 1.49
N ASN A 63 -12.74 14.62 1.69
CA ASN A 63 -12.73 13.18 1.89
C ASN A 63 -12.94 12.89 3.38
N THR A 64 -14.14 13.19 3.88
CA THR A 64 -14.55 12.74 5.21
C THR A 64 -14.51 11.22 5.19
N ALA A 65 -13.72 10.61 6.07
CA ALA A 65 -13.68 9.16 6.22
C ALA A 65 -15.11 8.63 6.39
N GLY A 66 -15.69 8.11 5.31
CA GLY A 66 -17.07 7.63 5.31
C GLY A 66 -17.16 6.46 6.26
N GLU A 67 -17.75 6.71 7.45
CA GLU A 67 -18.44 5.87 8.47
C GLU A 67 -18.18 4.35 8.62
N ARG A 68 -17.26 3.74 7.89
CA ARG A 68 -17.05 2.28 7.83
C ARG A 68 -15.68 1.82 8.28
N VAL A 69 -14.76 2.73 8.56
CA VAL A 69 -13.50 2.39 9.20
C VAL A 69 -13.50 3.05 10.56
N VAL A 70 -13.90 2.30 11.59
CA VAL A 70 -13.46 2.59 12.96
C VAL A 70 -11.96 2.79 12.84
N ALA A 71 -11.51 4.03 12.93
CA ALA A 71 -10.12 4.39 12.91
C ALA A 71 -9.50 3.66 14.10
N GLY A 72 -8.99 2.45 13.88
CA GLY A 72 -8.22 1.76 14.90
C GLY A 72 -7.15 2.74 15.32
N SER A 73 -7.04 3.02 16.62
CA SER A 73 -6.27 4.09 17.30
C SER A 73 -4.75 4.10 17.04
N ARG A 74 -4.33 3.78 15.82
CA ARG A 74 -2.97 3.49 15.37
C ARG A 74 -2.61 4.26 14.09
N LYS A 75 -3.57 4.89 13.41
CA LYS A 75 -3.30 5.76 12.27
C LYS A 75 -3.13 7.20 12.72
N CYS A 76 -2.21 7.94 12.10
CA CYS A 76 -2.01 9.36 12.38
C CYS A 76 -3.17 10.16 11.78
N HIS A 77 -3.57 9.84 10.55
CA HIS A 77 -4.74 10.39 9.87
C HIS A 77 -5.72 9.29 9.44
N PRO A 78 -7.04 9.58 9.41
CA PRO A 78 -8.06 8.61 8.99
C PRO A 78 -7.87 8.11 7.55
N THR A 79 -7.30 8.97 6.71
CA THR A 79 -7.10 8.78 5.27
C THR A 79 -5.80 8.05 4.93
N ASP A 80 -4.85 7.94 5.88
CA ASP A 80 -3.62 7.17 5.73
C ASP A 80 -3.93 5.71 5.39
N PHE A 81 -3.16 5.14 4.46
CA PHE A 81 -3.29 3.74 4.05
C PHE A 81 -2.01 2.96 4.32
N ALA A 82 -2.17 1.67 4.61
CA ALA A 82 -1.04 0.78 4.87
C ALA A 82 -0.32 0.44 3.57
N LEU A 83 1.00 0.62 3.55
CA LEU A 83 1.91 0.10 2.51
C LEU A 83 2.35 -1.32 2.83
N TRP A 84 2.52 -1.62 4.13
CA TRP A 84 2.88 -2.93 4.63
C TRP A 84 2.18 -3.20 5.94
N LYS A 85 1.64 -4.41 6.08
CA LYS A 85 1.06 -4.88 7.35
C LYS A 85 1.96 -5.95 7.92
N ALA A 86 2.51 -5.69 9.10
CA ALA A 86 3.15 -6.75 9.87
C ALA A 86 2.12 -7.82 10.22
N ALA A 87 2.53 -9.08 10.12
CA ALA A 87 1.82 -10.20 10.68
C ALA A 87 1.74 -10.00 12.20
N LYS A 88 0.61 -10.36 12.79
CA LYS A 88 0.49 -10.39 14.26
C LYS A 88 1.47 -11.41 14.79
N LEU A 89 2.24 -11.01 15.79
CA LEU A 89 3.40 -11.76 16.24
C LEU A 89 3.14 -12.50 17.55
N GLY A 90 3.38 -13.81 17.53
CA GLY A 90 3.65 -14.66 18.70
C GLY A 90 5.13 -15.08 18.83
N GLU A 91 5.99 -14.74 17.87
CA GLU A 91 7.42 -15.11 17.88
C GLU A 91 8.34 -13.97 17.39
N PRO A 92 9.46 -13.66 18.06
CA PRO A 92 10.28 -12.49 17.75
C PRO A 92 10.91 -12.55 16.34
N SER A 93 10.40 -11.76 15.40
CA SER A 93 11.08 -11.41 14.15
C SER A 93 12.21 -10.43 14.48
N LYS A 94 13.47 -10.85 14.38
CA LYS A 94 14.60 -10.01 14.76
C LYS A 94 15.51 -9.57 13.61
N ASP A 95 15.35 -10.09 12.39
CA ASP A 95 16.37 -9.85 11.35
C ASP A 95 15.88 -9.08 10.10
N ASN A 96 14.56 -8.94 9.86
CA ASN A 96 14.07 -8.18 8.71
C ASN A 96 12.65 -7.60 8.94
N PRO A 97 12.43 -6.28 8.76
CA PRO A 97 11.10 -5.67 8.87
C PRO A 97 10.06 -6.23 7.88
N TRP A 98 10.50 -6.93 6.83
CA TRP A 98 9.65 -7.50 5.79
C TRP A 98 9.37 -9.00 5.91
N ASP A 99 9.92 -9.70 6.90
CA ASP A 99 9.87 -11.18 6.92
C ASP A 99 8.54 -11.73 7.44
N LEU A 100 7.84 -10.99 8.29
CA LEU A 100 6.58 -11.39 8.88
C LEU A 100 5.52 -10.34 8.60
N GLY A 101 5.06 -10.28 7.34
CA GLY A 101 4.03 -9.35 6.90
C GLY A 101 3.68 -9.50 5.43
N GLY A 102 2.79 -8.62 4.95
CA GLY A 102 2.39 -8.59 3.55
C GLY A 102 2.11 -7.17 3.05
N PRO A 103 2.14 -6.98 1.73
CA PRO A 103 1.88 -5.68 1.13
C PRO A 103 0.44 -5.21 1.40
N GLY A 104 0.28 -3.90 1.55
CA GLY A 104 -1.03 -3.28 1.55
C GLY A 104 -1.65 -3.30 0.15
N TRP A 105 -2.99 -3.30 0.09
CA TRP A 105 -3.77 -3.43 -1.14
C TRP A 105 -3.27 -2.48 -2.25
N HIS A 106 -3.07 -1.19 -1.97
CA HIS A 106 -2.67 -0.24 -3.01
C HIS A 106 -1.24 -0.43 -3.57
N MET A 107 -0.37 -1.16 -2.88
CA MET A 107 1.00 -1.36 -3.34
C MET A 107 1.12 -2.36 -4.48
N GLU A 108 0.18 -3.29 -4.60
CA GLU A 108 0.22 -4.32 -5.65
C GLU A 108 0.03 -3.71 -7.05
N CYS A 109 -0.98 -2.86 -7.21
CA CYS A 109 -1.28 -2.23 -8.49
C CYS A 109 -0.34 -1.06 -8.79
N SER A 110 0.19 -0.38 -7.76
CA SER A 110 1.11 0.75 -7.93
C SER A 110 2.46 0.33 -8.53
N LEU A 111 2.83 -0.96 -8.42
CA LEU A 111 4.06 -1.48 -9.02
C LEU A 111 3.94 -1.63 -10.54
N GLU A 112 2.82 -2.17 -11.02
CA GLU A 112 2.61 -2.48 -12.44
C GLU A 112 2.42 -1.22 -13.29
N GLY A 113 1.87 -0.14 -12.71
CA GLY A 113 1.68 1.14 -13.41
C GLY A 113 2.96 1.93 -13.72
N LEU A 114 4.12 1.50 -13.20
CA LEU A 114 5.42 2.15 -13.45
C LEU A 114 6.23 1.48 -14.57
N VAL A 115 5.68 0.43 -15.20
CA VAL A 115 6.29 -0.19 -16.39
C VAL A 115 5.68 0.45 -17.64
N SER A 116 6.06 1.70 -17.92
CA SER A 116 5.88 2.30 -19.24
C SER A 116 7.06 3.23 -19.51
N PRO A 117 8.01 2.83 -20.37
CA PRO A 117 8.88 3.78 -21.05
C PRO A 117 8.09 4.62 -22.06
#